data_AF-A0A522CQR9-F1
#
_entry.id   AF-A0A522CQR9-F1
#
_cell.length_a   1.000
_cell.length_b   1.000
_cell.length_c   1.000
_cell.angle_alpha   90.00
_cell.angle_beta   90.00
_cell.angle_gamma   90.00
#
_symmetry.space_group_name_H-M   'P 1'
#
loop_
_entity.id
_entity.type
_entity.pdbx_description
1 polymer ?
#
loop_
_entity_poly.entity_id
_entity_poly.type
_entity_poly.pdbx_seq_one_letter_code
_entity_poly.pdbx_strand_id
1 'polypeptide(L)'
;MTQQISPAGKQSLNDSHFNMWRCVITIVLADGIYHPAERKFLDKAFTALEAAYELTTEHRKAFSDDLKAAKNIDELLPNVTEPMHRALLPYFGQVITHIDGKQDTKEAMFLKRLEERVWDPGLQALHAEIQQAITAGKTQRRFKLIDFLLERLGIGPLD
;
A
#
# COMPACT_ATOMS: atom_id res chain seq x y z
N MET A 1 -7.21 -21.48 4.31
CA MET A 1 -7.50 -21.01 2.93
C MET A 1 -6.43 -21.55 2.01
N THR A 2 -6.80 -22.38 1.05
CA THR A 2 -5.88 -23.00 0.09
C THR A 2 -5.62 -21.99 -1.02
N GLN A 3 -4.40 -21.45 -1.11
CA GLN A 3 -4.02 -20.55 -2.21
C GLN A 3 -3.95 -21.37 -3.50
N GLN A 4 -4.78 -21.04 -4.50
CA GLN A 4 -4.67 -21.61 -5.84
C GLN A 4 -3.51 -20.91 -6.56
N ILE A 5 -2.51 -21.72 -6.92
CA ILE A 5 -1.34 -21.29 -7.69
C ILE A 5 -1.67 -21.53 -9.17
N SER A 6 -1.62 -20.48 -9.97
CA SER A 6 -1.87 -20.55 -11.41
C SER A 6 -0.69 -21.20 -12.16
N PRO A 7 -0.84 -21.59 -13.44
CA PRO A 7 0.18 -22.34 -14.20
C PRO A 7 1.54 -21.63 -14.31
N ALA A 8 1.59 -20.32 -14.09
CA ALA A 8 2.80 -19.50 -14.06
C ALA A 8 3.47 -19.39 -12.68
N GLY A 9 2.96 -20.07 -11.65
CA GLY A 9 3.47 -19.98 -10.27
C GLY A 9 3.02 -18.73 -9.51
N LYS A 10 2.23 -17.85 -10.14
CA LYS A 10 1.72 -16.61 -9.54
C LYS A 10 0.42 -16.84 -8.78
N GLN A 11 0.19 -16.02 -7.75
CA GLN A 11 -1.02 -16.06 -6.94
C GLN A 11 -2.12 -15.19 -7.56
N SER A 12 -3.39 -15.59 -7.43
CA SER A 12 -4.50 -14.70 -7.78
C SER A 12 -4.58 -13.53 -6.80
N LEU A 13 -4.70 -12.30 -7.31
CA LEU A 13 -4.94 -11.14 -6.45
C LEU A 13 -6.41 -11.15 -5.98
N ASN A 14 -6.62 -11.28 -4.67
CA ASN A 14 -7.98 -11.22 -4.12
C ASN A 14 -8.52 -9.78 -4.03
N ASP A 15 -9.84 -9.64 -3.91
CA ASP A 15 -10.54 -8.36 -3.93
C ASP A 15 -10.07 -7.41 -2.83
N SER A 16 -9.75 -7.92 -1.64
CA SER A 16 -9.27 -7.08 -0.55
C SER A 16 -7.89 -6.50 -0.85
N HIS A 17 -6.98 -7.31 -1.41
CA HIS A 17 -5.63 -6.87 -1.77
C HIS A 17 -5.69 -5.89 -2.95
N PHE A 18 -6.57 -6.17 -3.92
CA PHE A 18 -6.86 -5.26 -5.02
C PHE A 18 -7.35 -3.90 -4.52
N ASN A 19 -8.38 -3.85 -3.68
CA ASN A 19 -8.90 -2.58 -3.14
C ASN A 19 -7.91 -1.87 -2.21
N MET A 20 -7.03 -2.60 -1.53
CA MET A 20 -5.94 -2.01 -0.76
C MET A 20 -4.99 -1.21 -1.67
N TRP A 21 -4.57 -1.77 -2.81
CA TRP A 21 -3.72 -1.03 -3.77
C TRP A 21 -4.41 0.20 -4.35
N ARG A 22 -5.73 0.14 -4.58
CA ARG A 22 -6.51 1.33 -4.98
C ARG A 22 -6.54 2.40 -3.89
N CYS A 23 -6.60 2.00 -2.62
CA CYS A 23 -6.42 2.92 -1.50
C CYS A 23 -5.01 3.51 -1.50
N VAL A 24 -3.96 2.71 -1.73
CA VAL A 24 -2.57 3.21 -1.84
C VAL A 24 -2.44 4.27 -2.92
N ILE A 25 -3.02 4.07 -4.11
CA ILE A 25 -3.05 5.09 -5.17
C ILE A 25 -3.73 6.38 -4.67
N THR A 26 -4.86 6.25 -3.97
CA THR A 26 -5.59 7.39 -3.41
C THR A 26 -4.76 8.15 -2.36
N ILE A 27 -3.98 7.42 -1.55
CA ILE A 27 -3.07 8.01 -0.57
C ILE A 27 -1.97 8.81 -1.27
N VAL A 28 -1.34 8.24 -2.31
CA VAL A 28 -0.32 8.93 -3.11
C VAL A 28 -0.85 10.21 -3.75
N LEU A 29 -2.09 10.20 -4.23
CA LEU A 29 -2.68 11.34 -4.94
C LEU A 29 -3.46 12.31 -4.04
N ALA A 30 -3.38 12.16 -2.71
CA ALA A 30 -4.22 12.87 -1.76
C ALA A 30 -3.99 14.40 -1.75
N ASP A 31 -2.77 14.84 -2.06
CA ASP A 31 -2.40 16.26 -2.15
C ASP A 31 -2.71 16.88 -3.53
N GLY A 32 -3.09 16.05 -4.51
CA GLY A 32 -3.35 16.42 -5.89
C GLY A 32 -2.10 16.62 -6.75
N ILE A 33 -0.90 16.37 -6.22
CA ILE A 33 0.38 16.52 -6.92
C ILE A 33 1.09 15.18 -6.97
N TYR A 34 0.93 14.49 -8.10
CA TYR A 34 1.68 13.27 -8.31
C TYR A 34 3.16 13.60 -8.59
N HIS A 35 4.05 13.44 -7.61
CA HIS A 35 5.47 13.76 -7.71
C HIS A 35 6.28 12.67 -8.44
N PRO A 36 7.45 12.99 -9.05
CA PRO A 36 8.29 12.00 -9.73
C PRO A 36 8.75 10.84 -8.84
N ALA A 37 8.99 11.08 -7.55
CA ALA A 37 9.44 10.06 -6.61
C ALA A 37 8.31 9.08 -6.25
N GLU A 38 7.07 9.57 -6.15
CA GLU A 38 5.87 8.77 -5.94
C GLU A 38 5.52 7.95 -7.18
N ARG A 39 5.69 8.55 -8.37
CA ARG A 39 5.60 7.83 -9.66
C ARG A 39 6.52 6.62 -9.67
N LYS A 40 7.80 6.86 -9.38
CA LYS A 40 8.81 5.81 -9.33
C LYS A 40 8.46 4.73 -8.30
N PHE A 41 7.89 5.10 -7.15
CA PHE A 41 7.42 4.15 -6.16
C PHE A 41 6.28 3.27 -6.69
N LEU A 42 5.22 3.87 -7.23
CA LEU A 42 4.08 3.11 -7.75
C LEU A 42 4.46 2.23 -8.95
N ASP A 43 5.33 2.70 -9.85
CA ASP A 43 5.84 1.90 -10.98
C ASP A 43 6.57 0.65 -10.49
N LYS A 44 7.47 0.80 -9.50
CA LYS A 44 8.18 -0.32 -8.90
C LYS A 44 7.23 -1.26 -8.15
N ALA A 45 6.29 -0.71 -7.38
CA ALA A 45 5.31 -1.47 -6.63
C ALA A 45 4.40 -2.31 -7.55
N PHE A 46 3.94 -1.75 -8.66
CA PHE A 46 3.13 -2.49 -9.64
C PHE A 46 3.95 -3.52 -10.41
N THR A 47 5.22 -3.23 -10.73
CA THR A 47 6.11 -4.24 -11.32
C THR A 47 6.28 -5.45 -10.38
N ALA A 48 6.51 -5.20 -9.10
CA ALA A 48 6.64 -6.25 -8.09
C ALA A 48 5.30 -6.99 -7.85
N LEU A 49 4.18 -6.25 -7.85
CA LEU A 49 2.83 -6.83 -7.76
C LEU A 49 2.55 -7.75 -8.93
N GLU A 50 2.86 -7.35 -10.17
CA GLU A 50 2.71 -8.18 -11.36
C GLU A 50 3.64 -9.39 -11.38
N ALA A 51 4.81 -9.29 -10.74
CA ALA A 51 5.73 -10.42 -10.59
C ALA A 51 5.16 -11.48 -9.64
N ALA A 52 4.54 -11.06 -8.54
CA ALA A 52 3.99 -11.96 -7.52
C ALA A 52 2.56 -12.45 -7.83
N TYR A 53 1.75 -11.62 -8.48
CA TYR A 53 0.32 -11.84 -8.65
C TYR A 53 -0.15 -11.78 -10.10
N GLU A 54 -1.20 -12.53 -10.39
CA GLU A 54 -1.95 -12.41 -11.62
C GLU A 54 -2.93 -11.23 -11.53
N LEU A 55 -2.62 -10.16 -12.24
CA LEU A 55 -3.56 -9.07 -12.47
C LEU A 55 -4.41 -9.39 -13.71
N THR A 56 -5.68 -9.08 -13.71
CA THR A 56 -6.54 -9.15 -14.90
C THR A 56 -6.46 -7.84 -15.71
N THR A 57 -7.13 -7.82 -16.87
CA THR A 57 -7.29 -6.59 -17.67
C THR A 57 -8.05 -5.51 -16.88
N GLU A 58 -9.06 -5.94 -16.11
CA GLU A 58 -9.91 -5.08 -15.30
C GLU A 58 -9.12 -4.46 -14.14
N HIS A 59 -8.26 -5.25 -13.48
CA HIS A 59 -7.37 -4.73 -12.43
C HIS A 59 -6.46 -3.63 -12.96
N ARG A 60 -5.79 -3.87 -14.10
CA ARG A 60 -4.92 -2.88 -14.73
C ARG A 60 -5.67 -1.63 -15.15
N LYS A 61 -6.85 -1.81 -15.73
CA LYS A 61 -7.70 -0.69 -16.12
C LYS A 61 -8.09 0.16 -14.91
N ALA A 62 -8.50 -0.48 -13.82
CA ALA A 62 -8.88 0.22 -12.59
C ALA A 62 -7.69 1.00 -12.00
N PHE A 63 -6.50 0.40 -11.90
CA PHE A 63 -5.31 1.13 -11.44
C PHE A 63 -4.96 2.30 -12.36
N SER A 64 -5.04 2.12 -13.69
CA SER A 64 -4.80 3.20 -14.65
C SER A 64 -5.81 4.34 -14.52
N ASP A 65 -7.08 4.02 -14.29
CA ASP A 65 -8.13 5.02 -14.11
C ASP A 65 -7.96 5.76 -12.77
N ASP A 66 -7.64 5.04 -11.69
CA ASP A 66 -7.39 5.63 -10.37
C ASP A 66 -6.15 6.53 -10.37
N LEU A 67 -5.11 6.22 -11.16
CA LEU A 67 -3.94 7.07 -11.36
C LEU A 67 -4.25 8.38 -12.09
N LYS A 68 -5.27 8.39 -12.96
CA LYS A 68 -5.73 9.61 -13.67
C LYS A 68 -6.63 10.45 -12.78
N ALA A 69 -7.46 9.79 -11.98
CA ALA A 69 -8.42 10.41 -11.09
C ALA A 69 -8.62 9.52 -9.85
N ALA A 70 -7.96 9.91 -8.76
CA ALA A 70 -8.04 9.18 -7.50
C ALA A 70 -9.50 9.01 -7.06
N LYS A 71 -9.83 7.83 -6.56
CA LYS A 71 -11.15 7.56 -5.99
C LYS A 71 -11.26 8.14 -4.59
N ASN A 72 -12.48 8.21 -4.08
CA ASN A 72 -12.67 8.54 -2.68
C ASN A 72 -12.27 7.34 -1.82
N ILE A 73 -11.34 7.53 -0.88
CA ILE A 73 -10.88 6.48 0.02
C ILE A 73 -12.04 5.88 0.85
N ASP A 74 -13.08 6.68 1.14
CA ASP A 74 -14.26 6.24 1.88
C ASP A 74 -15.13 5.25 1.10
N GLU A 75 -15.02 5.24 -0.24
CA GLU A 75 -15.69 4.28 -1.10
C GLU A 75 -14.89 2.96 -1.23
N LEU A 76 -13.57 3.04 -1.11
CA LEU A 76 -12.66 1.91 -1.30
C LEU A 76 -12.43 1.12 -0.01
N LEU A 77 -12.26 1.82 1.11
CA LEU A 77 -11.87 1.22 2.38
C LEU A 77 -12.82 0.13 2.89
N PRO A 78 -14.15 0.24 2.73
CA PRO A 78 -15.07 -0.85 3.08
C PRO A 78 -14.78 -2.17 2.35
N ASN A 79 -14.19 -2.11 1.14
CA ASN A 79 -13.87 -3.28 0.32
C ASN A 79 -12.50 -3.89 0.63
N VAL A 80 -11.71 -3.27 1.51
CA VAL A 80 -10.49 -3.87 2.06
C VAL A 80 -10.92 -4.75 3.23
N THR A 81 -11.35 -5.98 2.97
CA THR A 81 -12.00 -6.84 3.98
C THR A 81 -11.02 -7.62 4.85
N GLU A 82 -9.80 -7.88 4.36
CA GLU A 82 -8.79 -8.60 5.13
C GLU A 82 -8.10 -7.67 6.14
N PRO A 83 -8.05 -8.06 7.43
CA PRO A 83 -7.45 -7.23 8.49
C PRO A 83 -6.00 -6.84 8.19
N MET A 84 -5.20 -7.77 7.66
CA MET A 84 -3.80 -7.50 7.28
C MET A 84 -3.70 -6.37 6.25
N HIS A 85 -4.52 -6.39 5.19
CA HIS A 85 -4.49 -5.35 4.17
C HIS A 85 -4.90 -3.98 4.72
N ARG A 86 -5.90 -3.94 5.62
CA ARG A 86 -6.28 -2.68 6.30
C ARG A 86 -5.17 -2.13 7.17
N ALA A 87 -4.54 -2.97 7.99
CA ALA A 87 -3.48 -2.54 8.89
C ALA A 87 -2.27 -1.98 8.16
N LEU A 88 -1.98 -2.42 6.93
CA LEU A 88 -0.84 -1.93 6.16
C LEU A 88 -1.04 -0.53 5.56
N LEU A 89 -2.29 -0.07 5.37
CA LEU A 89 -2.59 1.21 4.70
C LEU A 89 -1.96 2.44 5.38
N PRO A 90 -2.05 2.64 6.71
CA PRO A 90 -1.36 3.74 7.38
C PRO A 90 0.14 3.75 7.15
N TYR A 91 0.75 2.57 7.08
CA TYR A 91 2.19 2.45 6.94
C TYR A 91 2.68 2.74 5.53
N PHE A 92 1.92 2.30 4.52
CA PHE A 92 2.13 2.79 3.15
C PHE A 92 2.04 4.31 3.12
N GLY A 93 1.00 4.88 3.74
CA GLY A 93 0.86 6.32 3.82
C GLY A 93 2.04 7.02 4.51
N GLN A 94 2.47 6.54 5.68
CA GLN A 94 3.63 7.09 6.38
C GLN A 94 4.91 7.04 5.54
N VAL A 95 5.12 5.95 4.79
CA VAL A 95 6.26 5.87 3.88
C VAL A 95 6.13 6.90 2.75
N ILE A 96 4.96 6.93 2.10
CA ILE A 96 4.70 7.75 0.91
C ILE A 96 4.88 9.24 1.21
N THR A 97 4.31 9.76 2.30
CA THR A 97 4.43 11.18 2.68
C THR A 97 5.85 11.59 3.12
N HIS A 98 6.80 10.67 3.08
CA HIS A 98 8.22 10.93 3.36
C HIS A 98 9.13 10.56 2.17
N ILE A 99 8.56 10.15 1.03
CA ILE A 99 9.32 9.75 -0.17
C ILE A 99 10.06 10.94 -0.77
N ASP A 100 9.43 12.12 -0.84
CA ASP A 100 10.03 13.34 -1.38
C ASP A 100 10.87 14.12 -0.34
N GLY A 101 10.82 13.69 0.92
CA GLY A 101 11.56 14.27 2.04
C GLY A 101 10.85 15.42 2.76
N LYS A 102 9.60 15.75 2.42
CA LYS A 102 8.80 16.78 3.10
C LYS A 102 7.38 16.29 3.33
N GLN A 103 7.04 16.03 4.58
CA GLN A 103 5.64 15.84 4.94
C GLN A 103 4.95 17.21 5.01
N ASP A 104 3.95 17.42 4.17
CA ASP A 104 3.11 18.62 4.25
C ASP A 104 2.02 18.47 5.33
N THR A 105 1.39 19.59 5.73
CA THR A 105 0.37 19.55 6.81
C THR A 105 -0.90 18.82 6.38
N LYS A 106 -1.23 18.80 5.08
CA LYS A 106 -2.43 18.14 4.55
C LYS A 106 -2.27 16.63 4.54
N GLU A 107 -1.10 16.14 4.14
CA GLU A 107 -0.68 14.75 4.19
C GLU A 107 -0.75 14.20 5.61
N ALA A 108 -0.19 14.93 6.59
CA ALA A 108 -0.24 14.52 8.00
C ALA A 108 -1.69 14.43 8.52
N MET A 109 -2.56 15.38 8.15
CA MET A 109 -3.98 15.36 8.51
C MET A 109 -4.76 14.24 7.81
N PHE A 110 -4.38 13.89 6.58
CA PHE A 110 -4.99 12.79 5.84
C PHE A 110 -4.58 11.45 6.46
N LEU A 111 -3.30 11.25 6.75
CA LEU A 111 -2.79 10.05 7.42
C LEU A 111 -3.43 9.83 8.78
N LYS A 112 -3.52 10.87 9.60
CA LYS A 112 -4.16 10.77 10.92
C LYS A 112 -5.62 10.30 10.80
N ARG A 113 -6.36 10.85 9.84
CA ARG A 113 -7.76 10.43 9.58
C ARG A 113 -7.84 8.99 9.07
N LEU A 114 -6.87 8.57 8.25
CA LEU A 114 -6.79 7.19 7.77
C LEU A 114 -6.50 6.24 8.94
N GLU A 115 -5.54 6.56 9.80
CA GLU A 115 -5.18 5.81 11.01
C GLU A 115 -6.40 5.61 11.91
N GLU A 116 -7.16 6.67 12.19
CA GLU A 116 -8.37 6.61 13.01
C GLU A 116 -9.46 5.69 12.42
N ARG A 117 -9.53 5.57 11.09
CA ARG A 117 -10.54 4.76 10.37
C ARG A 117 -10.17 3.29 10.23
N VAL A 118 -8.88 2.98 10.18
CA VAL A 118 -8.39 1.61 9.99
C VAL A 118 -7.88 0.98 11.28
N TRP A 119 -7.82 1.76 12.37
CA TRP A 119 -7.43 1.26 13.68
C TRP A 119 -8.32 0.09 14.09
N ASP A 120 -7.68 -1.07 14.25
CA ASP A 120 -8.30 -2.29 14.73
C ASP A 120 -7.55 -2.76 16.00
N PRO A 121 -8.20 -2.77 17.18
CA PRO A 121 -7.61 -3.29 18.40
C PRO A 121 -7.10 -4.74 18.28
N GLY A 122 -7.69 -5.55 17.40
CA GLY A 122 -7.25 -6.91 17.11
C GLY A 122 -5.91 -7.00 16.39
N LEU A 123 -5.42 -5.89 15.83
CA LEU A 123 -4.16 -5.81 15.08
C LEU A 123 -3.03 -5.14 15.87
N GLN A 124 -3.20 -4.94 17.19
CA GLN A 124 -2.19 -4.30 18.04
C GLN A 124 -0.79 -4.92 17.93
N ALA A 125 -0.69 -6.25 17.87
CA ALA A 125 0.58 -6.94 17.73
C ALA A 125 1.27 -6.63 16.39
N LEU A 126 0.49 -6.61 15.30
CA LEU A 126 0.98 -6.22 13.97
C LEU A 126 1.40 -4.75 13.95
N HIS A 127 0.61 -3.86 14.57
CA HIS A 127 0.96 -2.46 14.68
C HIS A 127 2.28 -2.25 15.43
N ALA A 128 2.48 -2.98 16.52
CA ALA A 128 3.71 -2.94 17.30
C ALA A 128 4.91 -3.47 16.51
N GLU A 129 4.74 -4.58 15.77
CA GLU A 129 5.79 -5.15 14.93
C GLU A 129 6.22 -4.17 13.82
N ILE A 130 5.26 -3.55 13.14
CA ILE A 130 5.56 -2.56 12.09
C ILE A 130 6.22 -1.31 12.70
N GLN A 131 5.77 -0.84 13.87
CA GLN A 131 6.41 0.28 14.58
C GLN A 131 7.84 -0.04 15.06
N GLN A 132 8.10 -1.28 15.46
CA GLN A 132 9.45 -1.76 15.76
C GLN A 132 10.30 -1.80 14.50
N ALA A 133 9.79 -2.29 13.37
CA ALA A 133 10.49 -2.28 12.09
C ALA A 133 10.82 -0.85 11.62
N ILE A 134 9.87 0.09 11.79
CA ILE A 134 10.09 1.53 11.54
C ILE A 134 11.21 2.07 12.44
N THR A 135 11.14 1.79 13.74
CA THR A 135 12.11 2.32 14.72
C THR A 135 13.50 1.72 14.55
N ALA A 136 13.60 0.42 14.27
CA ALA A 136 14.84 -0.25 13.91
C ALA A 136 15.40 0.26 12.57
N GLY A 137 14.50 0.52 11.61
CA GLY A 137 14.80 1.10 10.30
C GLY A 137 15.20 2.58 10.33
N LYS A 138 14.94 3.33 11.41
CA LYS A 138 15.49 4.68 11.62
C LYS A 138 17.02 4.70 11.63
N THR A 139 17.67 3.55 11.81
CA THR A 139 19.13 3.39 11.73
C THR A 139 19.62 2.88 10.36
N GLN A 140 18.76 2.32 9.51
CA GLN A 140 19.11 1.83 8.16
C GLN A 140 17.97 2.02 7.13
N ARG A 141 18.21 2.94 6.16
CA ARG A 141 17.55 3.19 4.85
C ARG A 141 16.05 2.81 4.71
N ARG A 142 15.22 3.83 4.48
CA ARG A 142 13.75 3.82 4.18
C ARG A 142 13.25 2.74 3.22
N PHE A 143 14.07 2.31 2.25
CA PHE A 143 13.75 1.21 1.34
C PHE A 143 13.45 -0.10 2.09
N LYS A 144 14.14 -0.37 3.21
CA LYS A 144 13.92 -1.57 4.02
C LYS A 144 12.51 -1.69 4.60
N LEU A 145 11.85 -0.56 4.87
CA LEU A 145 10.49 -0.57 5.39
C LEU A 145 9.46 -0.88 4.30
N ILE A 146 9.66 -0.33 3.08
CA ILE A 146 8.81 -0.69 1.94
C ILE A 146 8.97 -2.18 1.63
N ASP A 147 10.21 -2.66 1.55
CA ASP A 147 10.49 -4.07 1.28
C ASP A 147 9.84 -4.96 2.35
N PHE A 148 9.92 -4.58 3.63
CA PHE A 148 9.23 -5.29 4.71
C PHE A 148 7.70 -5.32 4.56
N LEU A 149 7.07 -4.21 4.17
CA LEU A 149 5.62 -4.16 3.94
C LEU A 149 5.22 -5.02 2.73
N LEU A 150 6.03 -5.02 1.67
CA LEU A 150 5.81 -5.83 0.48
C LEU A 150 5.99 -7.32 0.76
N GLU A 151 7.00 -7.72 1.52
CA GLU A 151 7.22 -9.10 1.94
C GLU A 151 6.00 -9.66 2.70
N ARG A 152 5.35 -8.84 3.54
CA ARG A 152 4.11 -9.21 4.24
C ARG A 152 2.94 -9.45 3.31
N LEU A 153 2.98 -8.87 2.13
CA LEU A 153 2.04 -9.10 1.03
C LEU A 153 2.51 -10.20 0.08
N GLY A 154 3.60 -10.91 0.38
CA GLY A 154 4.18 -11.90 -0.54
C GLY A 154 4.78 -11.27 -1.81
N ILE A 155 5.08 -9.98 -1.79
CA ILE A 155 5.70 -9.22 -2.88
C ILE A 155 7.20 -9.08 -2.57
N GLY A 156 8.06 -9.30 -3.56
CA GLY A 156 9.50 -9.14 -3.41
C GLY A 156 9.94 -7.67 -3.20
N PRO A 157 11.22 -7.44 -2.85
CA PRO A 157 11.76 -6.10 -2.64
C PRO A 157 11.75 -5.25 -3.91
N LEU A 158 11.81 -3.93 -3.75
CA LEU A 158 11.82 -2.98 -4.86
C LEU A 158 13.26 -2.68 -5.35
N ASP A 159 13.80 -3.54 -6.21
CA ASP A 159 15.13 -3.39 -6.86
C ASP A 159 15.34 -2.01 -7.52
#